data_AF-A0A395VEF1-F1
#
_entry.id   AF-A0A395VEF1-F1
#
_cell.length_a   1.000
_cell.length_b   1.000
_cell.length_c   1.000
_cell.angle_alpha   90.00
_cell.angle_beta   90.00
_cell.angle_gamma   90.00
#
_symmetry.space_group_name_H-M   'P 1'
#
loop_
_entity.id
_entity.type
_entity.pdbx_description
1 polymer ?
#
loop_
_entity_poly.entity_id
_entity_poly.type
_entity_poly.pdbx_seq_one_letter_code
_entity_poly.pdbx_strand_id
1 'polypeptide(L)'
;MNNKYFELARNEERSGNDAAALLLYLSSFCDSCNHGTRNTSYGTVAKIRLLQRKLMLTDLQLFGLIRSYGPLSDLECRKLLDYSIRGAGLSGYAYGY
;
A
#
# COMPACT_ATOMS: atom_id res chain seq x y z
N MET A 1 -15.96 2.00 -3.86
CA MET A 1 -15.61 0.56 -3.83
C MET A 1 -15.13 0.22 -2.42
N ASN A 2 -15.77 -0.74 -1.76
CA ASN A 2 -15.43 -1.21 -0.41
C ASN A 2 -14.09 -1.95 -0.47
N ASN A 3 -13.00 -1.28 -0.13
CA ASN A 3 -11.73 -1.97 0.06
C ASN A 3 -11.78 -2.64 1.43
N LYS A 4 -12.29 -3.88 1.47
CA LYS A 4 -12.44 -4.69 2.68
C LYS A 4 -11.12 -4.79 3.48
N TYR A 5 -9.98 -4.80 2.78
CA TYR A 5 -8.65 -4.78 3.41
C TYR A 5 -8.37 -3.47 4.15
N PHE A 6 -8.84 -2.34 3.64
CA PHE A 6 -8.67 -1.04 4.30
C PHE A 6 -9.48 -0.93 5.59
N GLU A 7 -10.72 -1.44 5.59
CA GLU A 7 -11.54 -1.48 6.81
C GLU A 7 -10.96 -2.41 7.86
N LEU A 8 -10.49 -3.60 7.45
CA LEU A 8 -9.78 -4.52 8.33
C LEU A 8 -8.49 -3.89 8.88
N ALA A 9 -7.70 -3.22 8.03
CA ALA A 9 -6.48 -2.55 8.47
C ALA A 9 -6.76 -1.49 9.54
N ARG A 10 -7.84 -0.72 9.37
CA ARG A 10 -8.27 0.28 10.35
C ARG A 10 -8.72 -0.35 11.67
N ASN A 11 -9.41 -1.50 11.62
CA ASN A 11 -9.82 -2.21 12.82
C ASN A 11 -8.62 -2.78 13.57
N GLU A 12 -7.65 -3.37 12.88
CA GLU A 12 -6.41 -3.87 13.49
C GLU A 12 -5.57 -2.72 14.07
N GLU A 13 -5.49 -1.57 13.38
CA GLU A 13 -4.81 -0.37 13.89
C GLU A 13 -5.46 0.12 15.20
N ARG A 14 -6.80 0.11 15.27
CA ARG A 14 -7.55 0.49 16.49
C ARG A 14 -7.38 -0.52 17.63
N SER A 15 -7.21 -1.79 17.32
CA SER A 15 -6.92 -2.84 18.28
C SER A 15 -5.45 -2.86 18.75
N GLY A 16 -4.60 -1.98 18.20
CA GLY A 16 -3.17 -1.91 18.54
C GLY A 16 -2.29 -2.93 17.83
N ASN A 17 -2.84 -3.69 16.86
CA ASN A 17 -2.11 -4.69 16.09
C ASN A 17 -1.42 -4.04 14.88
N ASP A 18 -0.42 -3.19 15.16
CA ASP A 18 0.27 -2.38 14.14
C ASP A 18 0.86 -3.24 12.99
N ALA A 19 1.37 -4.44 13.28
CA ALA A 19 1.92 -5.35 12.28
C ALA A 19 0.83 -5.93 11.35
N ALA A 20 -0.30 -6.37 11.90
CA ALA A 20 -1.41 -6.88 11.11
C ALA A 20 -2.05 -5.75 10.26
N ALA A 21 -2.21 -4.57 10.87
CA ALA A 21 -2.67 -3.38 10.17
C ALA A 21 -1.78 -3.03 8.98
N LEU A 22 -0.45 -3.13 9.13
CA LEU A 22 0.50 -2.87 8.05
C LEU A 22 0.30 -3.82 6.87
N LEU A 23 0.21 -5.12 7.13
CA LEU A 23 0.00 -6.14 6.08
C LEU A 23 -1.34 -5.92 5.33
N LEU A 24 -2.38 -5.53 6.05
CA LEU A 24 -3.68 -5.24 5.47
C LEU A 24 -3.68 -3.94 4.65
N TYR A 25 -2.98 -2.90 5.10
CA TYR A 25 -2.79 -1.69 4.29
C TYR A 25 -1.97 -1.94 3.03
N LEU A 26 -0.93 -2.78 3.10
CA LEU A 26 -0.17 -3.21 1.91
C LEU A 26 -1.06 -3.99 0.93
N SER A 27 -1.91 -4.88 1.44
CA SER A 27 -2.86 -5.64 0.62
C SER A 27 -3.89 -4.72 -0.02
N SER A 28 -4.42 -3.76 0.74
CA SER A 28 -5.34 -2.72 0.26
C SER A 28 -4.71 -1.86 -0.84
N PHE A 29 -3.43 -1.51 -0.68
CA PHE A 29 -2.67 -0.78 -1.70
C PHE A 29 -2.54 -1.58 -2.99
N CYS A 30 -2.12 -2.85 -2.90
CA CYS A 30 -1.97 -3.72 -4.08
C CYS A 30 -3.31 -3.92 -4.79
N ASP A 31 -4.38 -4.17 -4.04
CA ASP A 31 -5.74 -4.30 -4.56
C ASP A 31 -6.20 -3.02 -5.29
N SER A 32 -5.90 -1.85 -4.72
CA SER A 32 -6.20 -0.56 -5.36
C SER A 32 -5.39 -0.33 -6.64
N CYS A 33 -4.13 -0.77 -6.69
CA CYS A 33 -3.31 -0.70 -7.90
C CYS A 33 -3.86 -1.62 -9.00
N ASN A 34 -4.29 -2.83 -8.62
CA ASN A 34 -4.86 -3.82 -9.54
C ASN A 34 -6.16 -3.36 -10.20
N HIS A 35 -6.99 -2.59 -9.50
CA HIS A 35 -8.28 -2.11 -10.00
C HIS A 35 -8.23 -0.72 -10.64
N GLY A 36 -7.04 -0.14 -10.85
CA GLY A 36 -6.87 1.17 -11.48
C GLY A 36 -7.45 2.34 -10.67
N THR A 37 -7.87 2.11 -9.42
CA THR A 37 -8.42 3.15 -8.56
C THR A 37 -7.29 4.02 -8.02
N ARG A 38 -6.99 5.09 -8.76
CA ARG A 38 -5.91 6.05 -8.51
C ARG A 38 -6.08 6.84 -7.20
N ASN A 39 -7.33 6.95 -6.71
CA ASN A 39 -7.70 7.80 -5.57
C ASN A 39 -7.45 7.20 -4.18
N THR A 40 -7.20 5.89 -4.07
CA THR A 40 -7.05 5.22 -2.75
C THR A 40 -5.62 5.25 -2.20
N SER A 41 -4.69 5.88 -2.93
CA SER A 41 -3.24 5.71 -2.75
C SER A 41 -2.62 6.61 -1.67
N TYR A 42 -3.02 7.89 -1.55
CA TYR A 42 -2.30 8.80 -0.65
C TYR A 42 -2.51 8.50 0.84
N GLY A 43 -3.76 8.31 1.27
CA GLY A 43 -4.08 7.99 2.66
C GLY A 43 -3.54 6.63 3.11
N THR A 44 -3.60 5.63 2.23
CA THR A 44 -3.07 4.28 2.49
C THR A 44 -1.56 4.29 2.59
N VAL A 45 -0.86 4.99 1.67
CA VAL A 45 0.61 5.12 1.72
C VAL A 45 1.06 5.89 2.96
N ALA A 46 0.34 6.94 3.36
CA ALA A 46 0.62 7.66 4.61
C ALA A 46 0.49 6.74 5.84
N LYS A 47 -0.53 5.87 5.86
CA LYS A 47 -0.73 4.87 6.91
C LYS A 47 0.36 3.79 6.92
N ILE A 48 0.75 3.29 5.75
CA ILE A 48 1.87 2.36 5.59
C ILE A 48 3.15 2.99 6.17
N ARG A 49 3.46 4.25 5.83
CA ARG A 49 4.64 4.96 6.35
C ARG A 49 4.58 5.18 7.86
N LEU A 50 3.40 5.50 8.41
CA LEU A 50 3.22 5.66 9.85
C LEU A 50 3.52 4.35 10.59
N LEU A 51 2.94 3.25 10.15
CA LEU A 51 3.12 1.94 10.76
C LEU A 51 4.53 1.40 10.57
N GLN A 52 5.14 1.65 9.40
CA GLN A 52 6.55 1.33 9.16
C GLN A 52 7.47 1.98 10.20
N ARG A 53 7.25 3.27 10.51
CA ARG A 53 8.03 3.99 11.53
C ARG A 53 7.79 3.43 12.93
N LYS A 54 6.53 3.14 13.29
CA LYS A 54 6.17 2.54 14.58
C LYS A 54 6.84 1.19 14.79
N LEU A 55 6.91 0.37 13.74
CA LEU A 55 7.49 -0.97 13.76
C LEU A 55 9.00 -0.98 13.48
N MET A 56 9.63 0.19 13.31
CA MET A 56 11.07 0.33 13.01
C MET A 56 11.52 -0.49 11.79
N LEU A 57 10.67 -0.60 10.77
CA LEU A 57 10.96 -1.37 9.57
C LEU A 57 11.75 -0.55 8.54
N THR A 58 12.80 -1.14 7.97
CA THR A 58 13.51 -0.56 6.82
C THR A 58 12.63 -0.61 5.56
N ASP A 59 12.92 0.24 4.57
CA ASP A 59 12.21 0.21 3.29
C ASP A 59 12.36 -1.16 2.60
N LEU A 60 13.51 -1.81 2.71
CA LEU A 60 13.75 -3.16 2.20
C LEU A 60 12.86 -4.21 2.87
N GLN A 61 12.73 -4.15 4.20
CA GLN A 61 11.83 -5.05 4.93
C GLN A 61 10.38 -4.79 4.55
N LEU A 62 9.97 -3.51 4.45
CA LEU A 62 8.62 -3.14 4.01
C LEU A 62 8.30 -3.71 2.62
N PHE A 63 9.22 -3.55 1.67
CA PHE A 63 9.05 -4.09 0.32
C PHE A 63 9.02 -5.62 0.31
N GLY A 64 9.75 -6.29 1.21
CA GLY A 64 9.69 -7.74 1.37
C GLY A 64 8.32 -8.27 1.82
N LEU A 65 7.47 -7.42 2.41
CA LEU A 65 6.13 -7.77 2.88
C LEU A 65 5.04 -7.60 1.82
N ILE A 66 5.37 -7.01 0.66
CA ILE A 66 4.38 -6.83 -0.41
C ILE A 66 4.00 -8.17 -1.01
N ARG A 67 2.69 -8.43 -1.03
CA ARG A 67 2.06 -9.56 -1.70
C ARG A 67 0.87 -9.05 -2.50
N SER A 68 0.96 -9.13 -3.83
CA SER A 68 -0.15 -8.88 -4.73
C SER A 68 -0.87 -10.19 -5.03
N TYR A 69 -2.20 -10.13 -5.00
CA TYR A 69 -3.07 -11.26 -5.34
C TYR A 69 -3.87 -10.99 -6.63
N GLY A 70 -3.45 -10.00 -7.43
CA GLY A 70 -4.11 -9.58 -8.66
C GLY A 70 -3.20 -9.59 -9.88
N PRO A 71 -3.60 -8.95 -10.99
CA PRO A 71 -2.87 -8.96 -12.26
C PRO A 71 -1.46 -8.34 -12.19
N LEU A 72 -1.23 -7.38 -11.30
CA LEU A 72 0.11 -6.84 -11.04
C LEU A 72 0.91 -7.81 -10.18
N SER A 73 2.16 -8.03 -10.58
CA SER A 73 3.13 -8.81 -9.81
C SER A 73 3.57 -8.09 -8.53
N ASP A 74 4.10 -8.84 -7.56
CA ASP A 74 4.73 -8.29 -6.35
C ASP A 74 5.82 -7.25 -6.68
N LEU A 75 6.53 -7.42 -7.80
CA LEU A 75 7.54 -6.48 -8.26
C LEU A 75 6.92 -5.14 -8.71
N GLU A 76 5.81 -5.16 -9.42
CA GLU A 76 5.12 -3.95 -9.88
C GLU A 76 4.49 -3.19 -8.73
N CYS A 77 3.83 -3.89 -7.79
CA CYS A 77 3.30 -3.28 -6.58
C CYS A 77 4.42 -2.66 -5.72
N ARG A 78 5.60 -3.29 -5.63
CA ARG A 78 6.78 -2.70 -4.97
C ARG A 78 7.23 -1.41 -5.62
N LYS A 79 7.36 -1.39 -6.96
CA LYS A 79 7.75 -0.18 -7.70
C LYS A 79 6.74 0.95 -7.50
N LEU A 80 5.44 0.64 -7.53
CA LEU A 80 4.38 1.62 -7.30
C LEU A 80 4.41 2.17 -5.87
N LEU A 81 4.68 1.33 -4.87
CA LEU A 81 4.81 1.78 -3.49
C LEU A 81 6.06 2.65 -3.30
N ASP A 82 7.22 2.24 -3.83
CA ASP A 82 8.46 3.04 -3.79
C ASP A 82 8.26 4.41 -4.45
N TYR A 83 7.61 4.45 -5.61
CA TYR A 83 7.25 5.68 -6.31
C TYR A 83 6.32 6.57 -5.48
N SER A 84 5.27 5.98 -4.89
CA SER A 84 4.31 6.70 -4.04
C SER A 84 4.95 7.24 -2.76
N ILE A 85 5.92 6.51 -2.21
CA ILE A 85 6.67 6.85 -1.01
C ILE A 85 7.66 8.00 -1.27
N ARG A 86 8.36 7.97 -2.41
CA ARG A 86 9.39 8.97 -2.77
C ARG A 86 8.79 10.29 -3.24
N GLY A 87 7.47 10.40 -3.30
CA GLY A 87 6.79 11.65 -3.67
C GLY A 87 6.91 11.99 -5.15
N ALA A 88 7.28 11.01 -5.98
CA ALA A 88 7.01 11.14 -7.40
C ALA A 88 5.48 11.02 -7.52
N GLY A 89 4.82 12.16 -7.64
CA GLY A 89 3.36 12.21 -7.70
C GLY A 89 2.85 11.28 -8.80
N LEU A 90 1.60 10.86 -8.68
CA LEU A 90 0.81 10.35 -9.80
C LEU A 90 0.60 11.41 -10.91
N SER A 91 1.59 12.27 -11.18
CA SER A 91 1.75 13.07 -12.37
C SER A 91 2.75 12.33 -13.26
N GLY A 92 2.30 11.70 -14.34
CA GLY A 92 3.22 11.32 -15.42
C GLY A 92 3.20 9.89 -15.97
N TYR A 93 2.40 8.94 -15.48
CA TYR A 93 2.12 7.75 -16.29
C TYR A 93 0.97 8.06 -17.25
N ALA A 94 1.34 8.72 -18.34
CA ALA A 94 0.65 8.67 -19.62
C ALA A 94 0.76 7.23 -20.15
N TYR A 95 -0.26 6.42 -19.91
CA TYR A 95 -0.56 5.31 -20.81
C TYR A 95 -1.56 5.86 -21.81
N GLY A 96 -1.02 6.27 -22.97
CA GLY A 96 -1.82 6.44 -24.17
C GLY A 96 -2.31 5.07 -24.60
N TYR A 97 -3.62 4.89 -24.57
CA TYR A 97 -4.38 4.04 -25.47
C TYR A 97 -5.62 4.83 -25.87
#